data_AF-A0A919PXJ2-F1
#
_entry.id   AF-A0A919PXJ2-F1
#
_cell.length_a   1.000
_cell.length_b   1.000
_cell.length_c   1.000
_cell.angle_alpha   90.00
_cell.angle_beta   90.00
_cell.angle_gamma   90.00
#
_symmetry.space_group_name_H-M   'P 1'
#
loop_
_entity.id
_entity.type
_entity.pdbx_description
1 polymer ?
#
loop_
_entity_poly.entity_id
_entity_poly.type
_entity_poly.pdbx_seq_one_letter_code
_entity_poly.pdbx_strand_id
1 'polypeptide(L)'
;MDTDGRVTHTFATLRASVAGARPSALGDGLLDVTFDAGIGGAMPVGAWDIWERWRTLGRPTEPGLWTAYDRDLRHQWLGAALRHHRHGEPDRPAGTTYHLDGRHVTDIEGFWCAIGEAVNGPGGYFGWNASAFDDCLRGRWGAATPFRLVWHDAEAARTHLTLDDPMGWFEEHHVEVVLR
;
A
#
# COMPACT_ATOMS: atom_id res chain seq x y z
N MET A 1 -18.70 3.09 -9.82
CA MET A 1 -19.72 3.16 -8.76
C MET A 1 -19.92 1.72 -8.28
N ASP A 2 -19.68 1.44 -7.00
CA ASP A 2 -20.01 0.11 -6.46
C ASP A 2 -21.52 -0.04 -6.24
N THR A 3 -21.96 -1.25 -5.92
CA THR A 3 -23.37 -1.62 -5.70
C THR A 3 -24.00 -0.93 -4.50
N ASP A 4 -23.22 -0.22 -3.67
CA ASP A 4 -23.68 0.52 -2.50
C ASP A 4 -23.65 2.05 -2.72
N GLY A 5 -23.40 2.51 -3.94
CA GLY A 5 -23.39 3.93 -4.28
C GLY A 5 -22.20 4.70 -3.70
N ARG A 6 -21.17 4.02 -3.20
CA ARG A 6 -19.93 4.66 -2.75
C ARG A 6 -19.03 4.95 -3.96
N VAL A 7 -18.55 6.19 -3.99
CA VAL A 7 -17.56 6.63 -4.97
C VAL A 7 -16.18 6.18 -4.48
N THR A 8 -15.66 5.11 -5.07
CA THR A 8 -14.25 4.73 -4.91
C THR A 8 -13.41 5.68 -5.77
N HIS A 9 -12.74 6.63 -5.13
CA HIS A 9 -11.81 7.53 -5.82
C HIS A 9 -10.52 6.76 -6.14
N THR A 10 -10.25 6.52 -7.43
CA THR A 10 -8.92 6.13 -7.91
C THR A 10 -8.07 7.40 -7.93
N PHE A 11 -6.99 7.45 -7.16
CA PHE A 11 -6.13 8.63 -7.15
C PHE A 11 -5.05 8.44 -8.21
N ALA A 12 -5.17 9.22 -9.27
CA ALA A 12 -4.02 9.90 -9.82
C ALA A 12 -4.12 11.35 -9.34
N THR A 13 -3.05 11.90 -8.76
CA THR A 13 -3.04 13.32 -8.40
C THR A 13 -2.95 14.11 -9.69
N LEU A 14 -4.09 14.61 -10.18
CA LEU A 14 -4.12 15.53 -11.30
C LEU A 14 -4.04 16.95 -10.78
N ARG A 15 -2.88 17.59 -10.96
CA ARG A 15 -2.75 19.05 -10.82
C ARG A 15 -3.02 19.67 -12.19
N ALA A 16 -4.29 19.99 -12.43
CA ALA A 16 -4.74 20.59 -13.68
C ALA A 16 -5.77 21.70 -13.43
N SER A 17 -5.88 22.62 -14.36
CA SER A 17 -6.99 23.55 -14.48
C SER A 17 -8.04 22.99 -15.44
N VAL A 18 -9.28 23.44 -15.31
CA VAL A 18 -10.33 23.13 -16.29
C VAL A 18 -10.03 23.88 -17.58
N ALA A 19 -9.78 23.13 -18.66
CA ALA A 19 -9.57 23.68 -20.00
C ALA A 19 -10.91 23.90 -20.74
N GLY A 20 -11.97 23.18 -20.36
CA GLY A 20 -13.30 23.37 -20.92
C GLY A 20 -14.37 22.51 -20.25
N ALA A 21 -15.62 22.91 -20.40
CA ALA A 21 -16.78 22.12 -19.97
C ALA A 21 -17.89 22.26 -21.03
N ARG A 22 -18.57 21.17 -21.34
CA ARG A 22 -19.71 21.14 -22.28
C ARG A 22 -20.82 20.23 -21.77
N PRO A 23 -22.08 20.43 -22.17
CA PRO A 23 -23.16 19.49 -21.86
C PRO A 23 -22.78 18.07 -22.28
N SER A 24 -23.01 17.10 -21.40
CA SER A 24 -22.75 15.70 -21.66
C SER A 24 -23.86 15.09 -22.51
N ALA A 25 -23.49 14.18 -23.40
CA ALA A 25 -24.46 13.38 -24.15
C ALA A 25 -25.17 12.33 -23.28
N LEU A 26 -24.73 12.13 -22.03
CA LEU A 26 -25.24 11.11 -21.12
C LEU A 26 -26.50 11.52 -20.36
N GLY A 27 -26.92 12.79 -20.45
CA GLY A 27 -28.18 13.23 -19.87
C GLY A 27 -28.17 14.70 -19.44
N ASP A 28 -29.37 15.23 -19.24
CA ASP A 28 -29.57 16.61 -18.83
C ASP A 28 -28.94 16.88 -17.45
N GLY A 29 -28.25 18.01 -17.33
CA GLY A 29 -27.56 18.42 -16.11
C GLY A 29 -26.16 17.85 -15.89
N LEU A 30 -25.66 17.00 -16.81
CA LEU A 30 -24.29 16.49 -16.78
C LEU A 30 -23.34 17.31 -17.67
N LEU A 31 -22.08 17.45 -17.26
CA LEU A 31 -21.03 18.13 -18.02
C LEU A 31 -19.86 17.19 -18.32
N ASP A 32 -19.40 17.19 -19.57
CA ASP A 32 -18.10 16.63 -19.93
C ASP A 32 -17.04 17.71 -19.68
N VAL A 33 -16.10 17.44 -18.78
CA VAL A 33 -15.04 18.38 -18.37
C VAL A 33 -13.70 17.94 -18.95
N THR A 34 -13.00 18.87 -19.59
CA THR A 34 -11.64 18.68 -20.10
C THR A 34 -10.65 19.44 -19.21
N PHE A 35 -9.54 18.80 -18.87
CA PHE A 35 -8.46 19.38 -18.05
C PHE A 35 -7.26 19.74 -18.91
N ASP A 36 -6.50 20.77 -18.51
CA ASP A 36 -5.32 21.29 -19.24
C ASP A 36 -4.07 20.41 -19.09
N ALA A 37 -4.12 19.44 -18.19
CA ALA A 37 -3.11 18.40 -18.04
C ALA A 37 -3.76 17.02 -18.21
N GLY A 38 -3.01 16.09 -18.82
CA GLY A 38 -3.35 14.68 -18.77
C GLY A 38 -3.26 14.17 -17.33
N ILE A 39 -4.05 13.14 -17.01
CA ILE A 39 -3.88 12.38 -15.78
C ILE A 39 -2.40 11.97 -15.69
N GLY A 40 -1.71 12.44 -14.64
CA GLY A 40 -0.27 12.23 -14.49
C GLY A 40 0.06 10.75 -14.44
N GLY A 41 0.85 10.28 -15.41
CA GLY A 41 1.21 8.88 -15.61
C GLY A 41 0.02 8.04 -16.11
N ALA A 42 0.19 7.36 -17.25
CA ALA A 42 -0.72 6.27 -17.57
C ALA A 42 -0.64 5.25 -16.43
N MET A 43 -1.78 4.88 -15.86
CA MET A 43 -1.83 3.78 -14.89
C MET A 43 -1.14 2.56 -15.52
N PRO A 44 -0.25 1.87 -14.77
CA PRO A 44 0.38 0.66 -15.28
C PRO A 44 -0.66 -0.31 -15.80
N VAL A 45 -0.34 -1.00 -16.90
CA VAL A 45 -1.23 -2.05 -17.45
C VAL A 45 -1.44 -3.10 -16.35
N GLY A 46 -2.71 -3.40 -16.05
CA GLY A 46 -3.09 -4.33 -14.96
C GLY A 46 -3.38 -3.66 -13.61
N ALA A 47 -3.09 -2.37 -13.43
CA ALA A 47 -3.40 -1.66 -12.19
C ALA A 47 -4.92 -1.62 -11.93
N TRP A 48 -5.72 -1.47 -12.97
CA TRP A 48 -7.18 -1.45 -12.85
C TRP A 48 -7.73 -2.74 -12.27
N ASP A 49 -7.17 -3.90 -12.62
CA ASP A 49 -7.62 -5.20 -12.10
C ASP A 49 -7.38 -5.33 -10.59
N ILE A 50 -6.30 -4.73 -10.08
CA ILE A 50 -6.03 -4.65 -8.64
C ILE A 50 -7.13 -3.81 -7.98
N TRP A 51 -7.32 -2.57 -8.41
CA TRP A 51 -8.30 -1.67 -7.81
C TRP A 51 -9.73 -2.23 -7.90
N GLU A 52 -10.08 -2.84 -9.01
CA GLU A 52 -11.36 -3.49 -9.23
C GLU A 52 -11.57 -4.69 -8.32
N ARG A 53 -10.55 -5.53 -8.12
CA ARG A 53 -10.58 -6.63 -7.15
C ARG A 53 -10.87 -6.11 -5.75
N TRP A 54 -10.12 -5.11 -5.29
CA TRP A 54 -10.29 -4.55 -3.95
C TRP A 54 -11.66 -3.90 -3.76
N ARG A 55 -12.20 -3.27 -4.81
CA ARG A 55 -13.54 -2.68 -4.81
C ARG A 55 -14.65 -3.72 -4.75
N THR A 56 -14.51 -4.84 -5.46
CA THR A 56 -15.56 -5.86 -5.61
C THR A 56 -15.50 -6.96 -4.56
N LEU A 57 -14.30 -7.42 -4.22
CA LEU A 57 -14.07 -8.51 -3.28
C LEU A 57 -13.65 -8.00 -1.89
N GLY A 58 -13.27 -6.72 -1.78
CA GLY A 58 -12.75 -6.16 -0.55
C GLY A 58 -11.29 -6.55 -0.28
N ARG A 59 -10.91 -6.45 0.98
CA ARG A 59 -9.58 -6.80 1.45
C ARG A 59 -9.31 -8.30 1.25
N PRO A 60 -8.15 -8.70 0.72
CA PRO A 60 -7.75 -10.11 0.62
C PRO A 60 -7.85 -10.87 1.93
N THR A 61 -8.16 -12.17 1.85
CA THR A 61 -8.17 -13.09 3.00
C THR A 61 -6.95 -14.00 3.04
N GLU A 62 -6.16 -14.06 1.96
CA GLU A 62 -4.95 -14.86 1.83
C GLU A 62 -3.73 -13.95 1.64
N PRO A 63 -2.61 -14.22 2.34
CA PRO A 63 -1.39 -13.44 2.18
C PRO A 63 -0.70 -13.74 0.85
N GLY A 64 0.21 -12.87 0.43
CA GLY A 64 1.11 -13.12 -0.69
C GLY A 64 0.50 -12.96 -2.08
N LEU A 65 -0.74 -12.47 -2.21
CA LEU A 65 -1.31 -12.20 -3.54
C LEU A 65 -0.52 -11.14 -4.33
N TRP A 66 0.19 -10.25 -3.64
CA TRP A 66 1.05 -9.25 -4.25
C TRP A 66 2.30 -9.84 -4.93
N THR A 67 2.67 -11.08 -4.62
CA THR A 67 3.89 -11.73 -5.14
C THR A 67 3.82 -12.01 -6.64
N ALA A 68 2.61 -12.11 -7.20
CA ALA A 68 2.36 -12.30 -8.63
C ALA A 68 2.57 -11.02 -9.46
N TYR A 69 2.70 -9.86 -8.81
CA TYR A 69 2.85 -8.57 -9.47
C TYR A 69 4.32 -8.16 -9.57
N ASP A 70 4.62 -7.36 -10.58
CA ASP A 70 5.89 -6.64 -10.68
C ASP A 70 5.93 -5.42 -9.75
N ARG A 71 7.05 -4.70 -9.78
CA ARG A 71 7.30 -3.53 -8.93
C ARG A 71 6.20 -2.47 -9.02
N ASP A 72 5.80 -2.09 -10.23
CA ASP A 72 4.84 -1.01 -10.45
C ASP A 72 3.44 -1.42 -9.98
N LEU A 73 3.04 -2.66 -10.22
CA LEU A 73 1.77 -3.20 -9.76
C LEU A 73 1.76 -3.48 -8.24
N ARG A 74 2.89 -3.83 -7.62
CA ARG A 74 3.02 -3.86 -6.15
C ARG A 74 2.82 -2.46 -5.55
N HIS A 75 3.31 -1.41 -6.20
CA HIS A 75 3.02 -0.05 -5.75
C HIS A 75 1.52 0.28 -5.79
N GLN A 76 0.82 -0.17 -6.84
CA GLN A 76 -0.64 -0.04 -6.92
C GLN A 76 -1.37 -0.85 -5.85
N TRP A 77 -0.88 -2.05 -5.54
CA TRP A 77 -1.37 -2.87 -4.43
C TRP A 77 -1.26 -2.16 -3.09
N LEU A 78 -0.14 -1.50 -2.81
CA LEU A 78 0.07 -0.71 -1.58
C LEU A 78 -0.89 0.47 -1.49
N GLY A 79 -1.17 1.13 -2.62
CA GLY A 79 -2.18 2.18 -2.69
C GLY A 79 -3.58 1.67 -2.35
N ALA A 80 -3.96 0.49 -2.85
CA ALA A 80 -5.22 -0.16 -2.51
C ALA A 80 -5.27 -0.56 -1.03
N ALA A 81 -4.19 -1.14 -0.50
CA ALA A 81 -4.06 -1.50 0.90
C ALA A 81 -4.24 -0.29 1.84
N LEU A 82 -3.61 0.84 1.52
CA LEU A 82 -3.77 2.11 2.26
C LEU A 82 -5.23 2.56 2.28
N ARG A 83 -5.90 2.53 1.12
CA ARG A 83 -7.29 3.00 0.99
C ARG A 83 -8.30 2.16 1.73
N HIS A 84 -8.02 0.87 1.86
CA HIS A 84 -8.85 -0.08 2.57
C HIS A 84 -8.35 -0.37 4.00
N HIS A 85 -7.35 0.37 4.47
CA HIS A 85 -6.90 0.29 5.85
C HIS A 85 -8.01 0.73 6.80
N ARG A 86 -8.19 -0.02 7.89
CA ARG A 86 -9.24 0.25 8.87
C ARG A 86 -8.74 1.24 9.91
N HIS A 87 -9.16 2.50 9.74
CA HIS A 87 -8.89 3.52 10.73
C HIS A 87 -9.75 3.34 11.99
N GLY A 88 -9.17 3.65 13.15
CA GLY A 88 -9.86 3.64 14.43
C GLY A 88 -9.84 2.29 15.17
N GLU A 89 -9.33 1.23 14.54
CA GLU A 89 -8.93 0.03 15.28
C GLU A 89 -7.70 0.37 16.15
N PRO A 90 -7.67 -0.05 17.43
CA PRO A 90 -6.51 0.16 18.27
C PRO A 90 -5.34 -0.67 17.75
N ASP A 91 -4.12 -0.15 17.92
CA ASP A 91 -2.92 -0.92 17.63
C ASP A 91 -2.85 -2.18 18.48
N ARG A 92 -2.19 -3.21 17.94
CA ARG A 92 -1.76 -4.33 18.78
C ARG A 92 -0.74 -3.83 19.82
N PRO A 93 -0.75 -4.40 21.04
CA PRO A 93 0.08 -3.89 22.14
C PRO A 93 1.58 -3.90 21.84
N ALA A 94 2.32 -3.02 22.51
CA ALA A 94 3.77 -3.05 22.53
C ALA A 94 4.30 -4.42 23.00
N GLY A 95 5.45 -4.83 22.48
CA GLY A 95 6.04 -6.15 22.70
C GLY A 95 5.47 -7.26 21.80
N THR A 96 4.48 -6.95 20.94
CA THR A 96 3.98 -7.90 19.93
C THR A 96 5.11 -8.36 19.02
N THR A 97 5.11 -9.65 18.66
CA THR A 97 6.03 -10.19 17.66
C THR A 97 5.30 -10.35 16.33
N TYR A 98 5.87 -9.78 15.28
CA TYR A 98 5.41 -9.91 13.91
C TYR A 98 6.35 -10.81 13.11
N HIS A 99 5.80 -11.55 12.16
CA HIS A 99 6.54 -12.45 11.31
C HIS A 99 6.43 -11.98 9.86
N LEU A 100 7.56 -11.56 9.29
CA LEU A 100 7.66 -11.14 7.90
C LEU A 100 8.21 -12.30 7.08
N ASP A 101 7.46 -12.68 6.04
CA ASP A 101 7.86 -13.68 5.05
C ASP A 101 8.66 -12.98 3.93
N GLY A 102 9.98 -13.19 3.95
CA GLY A 102 10.92 -12.52 3.05
C GLY A 102 11.07 -13.18 1.69
N ARG A 103 10.50 -14.37 1.46
CA ARG A 103 10.77 -15.21 0.28
C ARG A 103 10.53 -14.52 -1.05
N HIS A 104 9.61 -13.55 -1.08
CA HIS A 104 9.21 -12.81 -2.26
C HIS A 104 9.61 -11.32 -2.23
N VAL A 105 10.37 -10.89 -1.21
CA VAL A 105 10.91 -9.53 -1.10
C VAL A 105 12.09 -9.38 -2.06
N THR A 106 11.76 -9.05 -3.31
CA THR A 106 12.69 -8.96 -4.45
C THR A 106 12.88 -7.53 -4.95
N ASP A 107 12.18 -6.58 -4.33
CA ASP A 107 12.28 -5.14 -4.50
C ASP A 107 11.70 -4.44 -3.27
N ILE A 108 11.84 -3.12 -3.20
CA ILE A 108 11.44 -2.34 -2.02
C ILE A 108 9.91 -2.31 -1.86
N GLU A 109 9.15 -2.36 -2.96
CA GLU A 109 7.70 -2.46 -2.95
C GLU A 109 7.24 -3.80 -2.38
N GLY A 110 7.93 -4.89 -2.70
CA GLY A 110 7.73 -6.20 -2.08
C GLY A 110 7.97 -6.19 -0.58
N PHE A 111 8.97 -5.44 -0.11
CA PHE A 111 9.19 -5.26 1.33
C PHE A 111 8.00 -4.56 2.00
N TRP A 112 7.51 -3.46 1.43
CA TRP A 112 6.32 -2.75 1.95
C TRP A 112 5.08 -3.64 1.99
N CYS A 113 4.88 -4.48 0.97
CA CYS A 113 3.77 -5.44 0.95
C CYS A 113 3.93 -6.48 2.08
N ALA A 114 5.12 -7.05 2.23
CA ALA A 114 5.39 -8.09 3.21
C ALA A 114 5.24 -7.59 4.66
N ILE A 115 5.77 -6.40 4.99
CA ILE A 115 5.63 -5.83 6.34
C ILE A 115 4.17 -5.43 6.62
N GLY A 116 3.47 -4.90 5.61
CA GLY A 116 2.04 -4.61 5.70
C GLY A 116 1.23 -5.85 6.06
N GLU A 117 1.51 -6.97 5.41
CA GLU A 117 0.85 -8.25 5.71
C GLU A 117 1.24 -8.81 7.08
N ALA A 118 2.51 -8.71 7.47
CA ALA A 118 2.98 -9.15 8.78
C ALA A 118 2.25 -8.41 9.91
N VAL A 119 2.12 -7.09 9.80
CA VAL A 119 1.49 -6.26 10.83
C VAL A 119 -0.02 -6.40 10.80
N ASN A 120 -0.65 -6.19 9.65
CA ASN A 120 -2.09 -6.01 9.58
C ASN A 120 -2.85 -7.25 9.08
N GLY A 121 -2.16 -8.31 8.64
CA GLY A 121 -2.76 -9.48 7.98
C GLY A 121 -2.85 -9.33 6.46
N PRO A 122 -3.43 -10.31 5.73
CA PRO A 122 -3.51 -10.31 4.26
C PRO A 122 -3.89 -8.98 3.60
N GLY A 123 -3.13 -8.53 2.59
CA GLY A 123 -3.28 -7.19 1.99
C GLY A 123 -3.08 -6.01 2.97
N GLY A 124 -2.43 -6.21 4.11
CA GLY A 124 -2.26 -5.16 5.11
C GLY A 124 -1.40 -4.01 4.61
N TYR A 125 -1.69 -2.81 5.10
CA TYR A 125 -0.86 -1.62 4.85
C TYR A 125 -0.02 -1.31 6.07
N PHE A 126 1.28 -1.07 5.87
CA PHE A 126 2.16 -0.54 6.90
C PHE A 126 3.30 0.23 6.22
N GLY A 127 2.93 1.24 5.42
CA GLY A 127 3.86 2.02 4.60
C GLY A 127 3.92 1.58 3.13
N TRP A 128 4.40 2.49 2.28
CA TRP A 128 4.63 2.31 0.83
C TRP A 128 5.87 3.07 0.32
N ASN A 129 6.57 3.72 1.23
CA ASN A 129 7.85 4.42 1.10
C ASN A 129 8.37 4.68 2.52
N ALA A 130 9.58 5.23 2.64
CA ALA A 130 10.22 5.43 3.93
C ALA A 130 9.46 6.37 4.87
N SER A 131 9.03 7.54 4.41
CA SER A 131 8.30 8.48 5.26
C SER A 131 6.97 7.92 5.76
N ALA A 132 6.25 7.17 4.92
CA ALA A 132 5.00 6.54 5.33
C ALA A 132 5.21 5.38 6.30
N PHE A 133 6.31 4.63 6.15
CA PHE A 133 6.67 3.58 7.09
C PHE A 133 7.05 4.16 8.46
N ASP A 134 7.84 5.23 8.46
CA ASP A 134 8.18 6.04 9.63
C ASP A 134 6.92 6.57 10.36
N ASP A 135 5.93 7.07 9.61
CA ASP A 135 4.63 7.44 10.18
C ASP A 135 3.87 6.24 10.79
N CYS A 136 3.94 5.06 10.17
CA CYS A 136 3.32 3.84 10.69
C CYS A 136 3.95 3.39 12.01
N LEU A 137 5.27 3.54 12.16
CA LEU A 137 6.02 3.19 13.37
C LEU A 137 5.69 4.09 14.57
N ARG A 138 5.06 5.24 14.35
CA ARG A 138 4.54 6.12 15.43
C ARG A 138 3.18 5.64 15.99
N GLY A 139 2.65 4.53 15.48
CA GLY A 139 1.39 3.94 15.92
C GLY A 139 0.16 4.51 15.21
N ARG A 140 -1.01 3.98 15.56
CA ARG A 140 -2.34 4.16 14.95
C ARG A 140 -2.50 3.52 13.58
N TRP A 141 -1.59 2.61 13.23
CA TRP A 141 -1.52 1.92 11.94
C TRP A 141 -1.45 0.39 12.10
N GLY A 142 -1.71 -0.14 13.31
CA GLY A 142 -1.83 -1.57 13.60
C GLY A 142 -0.83 -2.10 14.62
N ALA A 143 0.24 -1.35 14.93
CA ALA A 143 1.29 -1.75 15.85
C ALA A 143 1.76 -0.60 16.75
N ALA A 144 1.76 -0.83 18.05
CA ALA A 144 2.41 0.06 19.01
C ALA A 144 3.89 -0.35 19.18
N THR A 145 4.79 0.62 19.16
CA THR A 145 6.21 0.44 19.48
C THR A 145 6.45 0.49 21.00
N PRO A 146 7.49 -0.19 21.53
CA PRO A 146 8.41 -1.09 20.83
C PRO A 146 7.74 -2.41 20.41
N PHE A 147 8.25 -3.07 19.36
CA PHE A 147 7.81 -4.40 18.95
C PHE A 147 8.96 -5.22 18.35
N ARG A 148 8.75 -6.52 18.17
CA ARG A 148 9.74 -7.41 17.55
C ARG A 148 9.32 -7.84 16.15
N LEU A 149 10.23 -7.79 15.19
CA LEU A 149 10.06 -8.26 13.82
C LEU A 149 10.97 -9.46 13.57
N VAL A 150 10.38 -10.63 13.34
CA VAL A 150 11.10 -11.82 12.87
C VAL A 150 11.01 -11.86 11.35
N TRP A 151 12.13 -11.62 10.68
CA TRP A 151 12.23 -11.64 9.22
C TRP A 151 12.78 -12.99 8.77
N HIS A 152 11.93 -13.81 8.18
CA HIS A 152 12.32 -15.11 7.61
C HIS A 152 12.77 -14.95 6.16
N ASP A 153 13.77 -15.70 5.73
CA ASP A 153 14.27 -15.71 4.34
C ASP A 153 14.83 -14.33 3.91
N ALA A 154 15.48 -13.63 4.84
CA ALA A 154 16.00 -12.27 4.64
C ALA A 154 17.10 -12.18 3.56
N GLU A 155 17.73 -13.30 3.18
CA GLU A 155 18.73 -13.36 2.11
C GLU A 155 18.16 -12.96 0.74
N ALA A 156 16.89 -13.26 0.49
CA ALA A 156 16.21 -12.82 -0.74
C ALA A 156 16.26 -11.28 -0.86
N ALA A 157 15.98 -10.58 0.24
CA ALA A 157 16.01 -9.13 0.28
C ALA A 157 17.42 -8.55 0.17
N ARG A 158 18.45 -9.20 0.75
CA ARG A 158 19.85 -8.73 0.68
C ARG A 158 20.41 -8.63 -0.74
N THR A 159 19.88 -9.44 -1.65
CA THR A 159 20.30 -9.43 -3.07
C THR A 159 19.68 -8.26 -3.84
N HIS A 160 18.57 -7.70 -3.35
CA HIS A 160 17.72 -6.80 -4.11
C HIS A 160 17.47 -5.43 -3.45
N LEU A 161 17.71 -5.30 -2.14
CA LEU A 161 17.53 -4.07 -1.38
C LEU A 161 18.91 -3.48 -1.06
N THR A 162 19.25 -2.38 -1.71
CA THR A 162 20.30 -1.47 -1.22
C THR A 162 19.64 -0.45 -0.31
N LEU A 163 19.51 -0.79 0.97
CA LEU A 163 19.21 0.18 2.01
C LEU A 163 20.56 0.58 2.63
N ASP A 164 20.87 1.87 2.65
CA ASP A 164 22.17 2.37 3.11
C ASP A 164 22.43 2.02 4.59
N ASP A 165 21.36 1.88 5.41
CA ASP A 165 21.38 1.29 6.76
C ASP A 165 19.96 0.89 7.23
N PRO A 166 19.47 -0.32 6.89
CA PRO A 166 18.14 -0.76 7.31
C PRO A 166 18.04 -0.96 8.81
N MET A 167 19.13 -1.36 9.49
CA MET A 167 19.09 -1.74 10.90
C MET A 167 19.05 -0.51 11.82
N GLY A 168 19.82 0.54 11.51
CA GLY A 168 19.76 1.80 12.26
C GLY A 168 18.36 2.43 12.26
N TRP A 169 17.63 2.31 11.14
CA TRP A 169 16.28 2.83 11.01
C TRP A 169 15.25 2.11 11.90
N PHE A 170 15.35 0.78 12.02
CA PHE A 170 14.51 0.00 12.94
C PHE A 170 14.86 0.27 14.42
N GLU A 171 16.15 0.42 14.73
CA GLU A 171 16.62 0.72 16.09
C GLU A 171 16.12 2.07 16.60
N GLU A 172 16.13 3.12 15.76
CA GLU A 172 15.57 4.45 16.08
C GLU A 172 14.09 4.38 16.49
N HIS A 173 13.35 3.40 15.96
CA HIS A 173 11.93 3.19 16.22
C HIS A 173 11.66 2.12 17.27
N HIS A 174 12.69 1.67 17.98
CA HIS A 174 12.62 0.61 18.99
C HIS A 174 11.99 -0.69 18.46
N VAL A 175 12.33 -1.03 17.21
CA VAL A 175 11.96 -2.31 16.59
C VAL A 175 13.15 -3.25 16.66
N GLU A 176 12.99 -4.35 17.40
CA GLU A 176 13.99 -5.42 17.42
C GLU A 176 13.82 -6.30 16.16
N VAL A 177 14.83 -6.36 15.30
CA VAL A 177 14.80 -7.19 14.09
C VAL A 177 15.63 -8.46 14.29
N VAL A 178 14.97 -9.62 14.12
CA VAL A 178 15.60 -10.94 14.16
C VAL A 178 15.54 -11.57 12.77
N LEU A 179 16.70 -11.78 12.15
CA LEU A 179 16.80 -12.44 10.85
C LEU A 179 16.83 -13.97 11.04
N ARG A 180 16.04 -14.69 10.25
CA ARG A 180 15.94 -16.16 10.25
C ARG A 180 16.01 -16.75 8.86
#